data_AF-A0AAV7G4G3-F1
#
_entry.id   AF-A0AAV7G4G3-F1
#
_cell.length_a   1.000
_cell.length_b   1.000
_cell.length_c   1.000
_cell.angle_alpha   90.00
_cell.angle_beta   90.00
_cell.angle_gamma   90.00
#
_symmetry.space_group_name_H-M   'P 1'
#
loop_
_entity.id
_entity.type
_entity.pdbx_description
1 polymer ?
#
loop_
_entity_poly.entity_id
_entity_poly.type
_entity_poly.pdbx_seq_one_letter_code
_entity_poly.pdbx_strand_id
1 'polypeptide(L)'
;MLGNHLPSSDPTVRRDLTVLYDGKRKPNKGARVDDVASTITSDSLTILHKKIFIPNDVVTMVPKRSDRAGLSPPRYITVYEISLRARLCFPPPAKLIEISKKCEVSLSQILHRAMSVTVGLIVLFRDRGAILTPEYLSLMGRLTSDTQGRVTFRSKWLDIRTRDPAKSWSSAFFLVRNDWAYLRSGGR
;
A
#
# COMPACT_ATOMS: atom_id res chain seq x y z
N MET A 1 3.77 -11.70 66.92
CA MET A 1 3.46 -12.25 65.58
C MET A 1 2.29 -11.48 64.99
N LEU A 2 2.38 -11.21 63.69
CA LEU A 2 1.36 -10.77 62.73
C LEU A 2 0.73 -9.38 62.89
N GLY A 3 1.23 -8.45 62.07
CA GLY A 3 0.53 -7.24 61.67
C GLY A 3 -0.41 -7.50 60.49
N ASN A 4 -1.45 -6.67 60.39
CA ASN A 4 -2.31 -6.54 59.21
C ASN A 4 -2.52 -5.05 58.94
N HIS A 5 -1.67 -4.46 58.09
CA HIS A 5 -1.97 -3.20 57.42
C HIS A 5 -2.46 -3.53 56.00
N LEU A 6 -3.73 -3.21 55.73
CA LEU A 6 -4.27 -3.08 54.39
C LEU A 6 -3.60 -1.89 53.68
N PRO A 7 -3.14 -2.01 52.43
CA PRO A 7 -2.88 -0.83 51.62
C PRO A 7 -4.13 -0.45 50.83
N SER A 8 -4.70 0.70 51.21
CA SER A 8 -5.52 1.54 50.35
C SER A 8 -4.75 1.82 49.05
N SER A 9 -5.32 1.43 47.90
CA SER A 9 -4.76 1.75 46.58
C SER A 9 -5.72 2.69 45.87
N ASP A 10 -5.41 3.98 46.00
CA ASP A 10 -5.94 5.08 45.21
C ASP A 10 -5.35 5.03 43.78
N PRO A 11 -6.14 4.98 42.70
CA PRO A 11 -5.61 4.90 41.35
C PRO A 11 -5.31 6.30 40.81
N THR A 12 -4.22 6.91 41.27
CA THR A 12 -3.66 8.09 40.61
C THR A 12 -2.93 7.65 39.34
N VAL A 13 -3.69 7.71 38.25
CA VAL A 13 -3.29 7.82 36.84
C VAL A 13 -1.81 8.23 36.67
N ARG A 14 -0.92 7.24 36.56
CA ARG A 14 0.45 7.45 36.08
C ARG A 14 0.44 7.31 34.57
N ARG A 15 0.30 8.46 33.90
CA ARG A 15 0.60 8.64 32.48
C ARG A 15 2.09 8.40 32.27
N ASP A 16 2.47 7.16 31.96
CA ASP A 16 3.84 6.86 31.52
C ASP A 16 3.98 7.11 30.01
N LEU A 17 4.50 8.30 29.74
CA LEU A 17 5.57 8.61 28.79
C LEU A 17 5.44 8.02 27.38
N THR A 18 4.87 8.87 26.53
CA THR A 18 5.22 9.06 25.12
C THR A 18 6.74 8.97 24.91
N VAL A 19 7.24 7.81 24.49
CA VAL A 19 8.58 7.71 23.92
C VAL A 19 8.49 8.22 22.49
N LEU A 20 8.72 9.53 22.34
CA LEU A 20 9.03 10.16 21.06
C LEU A 20 10.36 9.56 20.58
N TYR A 21 10.30 8.61 19.63
CA TYR A 21 11.49 8.09 18.97
C TYR A 21 12.09 9.17 18.06
N ASP A 22 12.88 10.07 18.63
CA ASP A 22 13.87 10.86 17.89
C ASP A 22 15.10 9.99 17.64
N GLY A 23 15.02 9.20 16.56
CA GLY A 23 16.15 8.46 16.04
C GLY A 23 16.36 8.88 14.60
N LYS A 24 17.21 9.89 14.38
CA LYS A 24 17.83 10.15 13.08
C LYS A 24 18.58 8.90 12.59
N ARG A 25 17.87 7.98 11.96
CA ARG A 25 18.46 6.85 11.24
C ARG A 25 19.10 7.39 9.98
N LYS A 26 20.43 7.36 9.94
CA LYS A 26 21.22 7.47 8.70
C LYS A 26 20.58 6.55 7.65
N PRO A 27 20.27 7.04 6.43
CA PRO A 27 19.84 6.14 5.37
C PRO A 27 21.03 5.25 5.00
N ASN A 28 20.90 3.94 5.25
CA ASN A 28 21.81 2.96 4.70
C ASN A 28 21.77 3.09 3.17
N LYS A 29 22.94 3.14 2.51
CA LYS A 29 23.15 3.18 1.05
C LYS A 29 22.75 1.86 0.36
N GLY A 30 21.61 1.29 0.71
CA GLY A 30 20.92 0.34 -0.17
C GLY A 30 20.02 1.15 -1.08
N ALA A 31 20.04 0.88 -2.40
CA ALA A 31 19.09 1.50 -3.31
C ALA A 31 17.67 1.26 -2.77
N ARG A 32 16.90 2.32 -2.55
CA ARG A 32 15.50 2.18 -2.17
C ARG A 32 14.79 1.42 -3.28
N VAL A 33 13.74 0.67 -2.92
CA VAL A 33 12.92 -0.09 -3.90
C VAL A 33 12.48 0.78 -5.08
N ASP A 34 12.24 2.05 -4.79
CA ASP A 34 11.77 3.03 -5.75
C ASP A 34 12.86 3.64 -6.66
N ASP A 35 14.15 3.41 -6.37
CA ASP A 35 15.29 3.98 -7.13
C ASP A 35 15.70 3.14 -8.35
N VAL A 36 14.98 2.05 -8.63
CA VAL A 36 15.26 1.15 -9.74
C VAL A 36 14.52 1.60 -11.00
N ALA A 37 15.19 1.52 -12.16
CA ALA A 37 14.55 1.77 -13.45
C ALA A 37 13.61 0.61 -13.84
N SER A 38 12.54 0.92 -14.55
CA SER A 38 11.59 -0.12 -14.96
C SER A 38 12.18 -1.07 -16.01
N THR A 39 11.84 -2.35 -15.90
CA THR A 39 12.07 -3.41 -16.89
C THR A 39 10.87 -3.63 -17.81
N ILE A 40 9.74 -2.94 -17.58
CA ILE A 40 8.58 -3.02 -18.46
C ILE A 40 8.91 -2.36 -19.80
N THR A 41 8.64 -3.07 -20.88
CA THR A 41 8.76 -2.63 -22.27
C THR A 41 7.36 -2.50 -22.89
N SER A 42 7.29 -1.93 -24.10
CA SER A 42 6.04 -1.89 -24.87
C SER A 42 5.44 -3.28 -25.10
N ASP A 43 6.28 -4.26 -25.40
CA ASP A 43 5.86 -5.64 -25.65
C ASP A 43 5.32 -6.30 -24.38
N SER A 44 6.01 -6.15 -23.25
CA SER A 44 5.54 -6.73 -21.99
C SER A 44 4.25 -6.07 -21.49
N LEU A 45 4.10 -4.76 -21.68
CA LEU A 45 2.86 -4.04 -21.37
C LEU A 45 1.70 -4.54 -22.25
N THR A 46 1.94 -4.77 -23.54
CA THR A 46 0.95 -5.34 -24.47
C THR A 46 0.51 -6.74 -24.04
N ILE A 47 1.45 -7.58 -23.60
CA ILE A 47 1.14 -8.91 -23.06
C ILE A 47 0.32 -8.81 -21.77
N LEU A 48 0.60 -7.84 -20.90
CA LEU A 48 -0.15 -7.62 -19.67
C LEU A 48 -1.60 -7.20 -19.95
N HIS A 49 -1.83 -6.31 -20.91
CA HIS A 49 -3.16 -5.91 -21.37
C HIS A 49 -4.00 -7.11 -21.86
N LYS A 50 -3.38 -8.11 -22.48
CA LYS A 50 -4.08 -9.34 -22.91
C LYS A 50 -4.42 -10.28 -21.76
N LYS A 51 -3.66 -10.23 -20.65
CA LYS A 51 -3.82 -11.14 -19.50
C LYS A 51 -4.73 -10.58 -18.42
N ILE A 52 -4.80 -9.27 -18.29
CA ILE A 52 -5.49 -8.58 -17.20
C ILE A 52 -6.38 -7.52 -17.83
N PHE A 53 -7.64 -7.47 -17.39
CA PHE A 53 -8.57 -6.45 -17.85
C PHE A 53 -8.13 -5.08 -17.32
N ILE A 54 -7.62 -4.24 -18.21
CA ILE A 54 -7.40 -2.82 -17.99
C ILE A 54 -8.50 -2.09 -18.77
N PRO A 55 -9.38 -1.33 -18.10
CA PRO A 55 -10.41 -0.54 -18.77
C PRO A 55 -9.84 0.40 -19.85
N ASN A 56 -10.59 0.60 -20.94
CA ASN A 56 -10.14 1.44 -22.08
C ASN A 56 -9.94 2.92 -21.71
N ASP A 57 -10.56 3.38 -20.62
CA ASP A 57 -10.42 4.74 -20.08
C ASP A 57 -9.17 4.93 -19.21
N VAL A 58 -8.42 3.86 -18.98
CA VAL A 58 -7.16 3.86 -18.23
C VAL A 58 -6.00 3.97 -19.21
N VAL A 59 -5.30 5.10 -19.19
CA VAL A 59 -4.13 5.34 -20.03
C VAL A 59 -2.89 4.74 -19.36
N THR A 60 -2.31 3.71 -19.97
CA THR A 60 -1.04 3.12 -19.54
C THR A 60 0.14 3.67 -20.32
N MET A 61 1.26 3.92 -19.64
CA MET A 61 2.50 4.42 -20.23
C MET A 61 3.70 3.58 -19.80
N VAL A 62 4.57 3.23 -20.75
CA VAL A 62 5.86 2.60 -20.50
C VAL A 62 6.81 3.63 -19.87
N PRO A 63 7.41 3.37 -18.69
CA PRO A 63 8.33 4.31 -18.07
C PRO A 63 9.61 4.49 -18.90
N LYS A 64 10.14 5.71 -18.92
CA LYS A 64 11.47 6.00 -19.47
C LYS A 64 12.56 5.45 -18.53
N ARG A 65 13.78 5.27 -19.04
CA ARG A 65 14.94 4.87 -18.20
C ARG A 65 15.23 5.83 -17.05
N SER A 66 14.85 7.10 -17.17
CA SER A 66 14.96 8.11 -16.12
C SER A 66 13.89 8.00 -15.05
N ASP A 67 12.76 7.36 -15.33
CA ASP A 67 11.61 7.32 -14.43
C ASP A 67 11.88 6.39 -13.25
N ARG A 68 11.32 6.73 -12.09
CA ARG A 68 11.49 6.01 -10.83
C ARG A 68 10.13 5.75 -10.20
N ALA A 69 9.97 4.60 -9.57
CA ALA A 69 8.67 4.15 -9.12
C ALA A 69 8.06 5.06 -8.04
N GLY A 70 8.91 5.67 -7.20
CA GLY A 70 8.51 6.63 -6.17
C GLY A 70 8.35 8.07 -6.66
N LEU A 71 8.67 8.35 -7.93
CA LEU A 71 8.61 9.67 -8.56
C LEU A 71 7.76 9.61 -9.83
N SER A 72 6.48 9.23 -9.69
CA SER A 72 5.54 9.24 -10.81
C SER A 72 5.40 10.65 -11.40
N PRO A 73 5.35 10.80 -12.73
CA PRO A 73 5.03 12.08 -13.36
C PRO A 73 3.69 12.63 -12.87
N PRO A 74 3.49 13.96 -12.88
CA PRO A 74 2.21 14.56 -12.50
C PRO A 74 1.04 13.89 -13.23
N ARG A 75 -0.03 13.59 -12.48
CA ARG A 75 -1.26 12.90 -12.93
C ARG A 75 -1.13 11.40 -13.21
N TYR A 76 0.07 10.82 -13.09
CA TYR A 76 0.26 9.38 -13.19
C TYR A 76 0.47 8.78 -11.80
N ILE A 77 0.04 7.53 -11.64
CA ILE A 77 0.41 6.68 -10.51
C ILE A 77 1.30 5.55 -11.02
N THR A 78 2.30 5.17 -10.23
CA THR A 78 3.09 3.97 -10.51
C THR A 78 2.32 2.73 -10.09
N VAL A 79 2.23 1.75 -11.00
CA VAL A 79 1.64 0.44 -10.73
C VAL A 79 2.64 -0.64 -11.08
N TYR A 80 2.88 -1.57 -10.16
CA TYR A 80 3.70 -2.75 -10.42
C TYR A 80 2.86 -3.84 -11.08
N GLU A 81 3.46 -4.62 -11.97
CA GLU A 81 2.82 -5.81 -12.54
C GLU A 81 2.24 -6.72 -11.44
N ILE A 82 2.98 -6.86 -10.35
CA ILE A 82 2.59 -7.70 -9.22
C ILE A 82 1.33 -7.18 -8.51
N SER A 83 1.10 -5.87 -8.49
CA SER A 83 -0.11 -5.28 -7.92
C SER A 83 -1.34 -5.68 -8.72
N LEU A 84 -1.23 -5.81 -10.06
CA LEU A 84 -2.32 -6.32 -10.88
C LEU A 84 -2.61 -7.79 -10.58
N ARG A 85 -1.57 -8.60 -10.37
CA ARG A 85 -1.73 -10.01 -9.94
C ARG A 85 -2.38 -10.13 -8.55
N ALA A 86 -2.17 -9.13 -7.69
CA ALA A 86 -2.85 -8.98 -6.41
C ALA A 86 -4.31 -8.50 -6.52
N ARG A 87 -4.92 -8.57 -7.72
CA ARG A 87 -6.29 -8.13 -8.03
C ARG A 87 -6.55 -6.65 -7.79
N LEU A 88 -5.52 -5.81 -7.96
CA LEU A 88 -5.76 -4.37 -8.09
C LEU A 88 -6.58 -4.12 -9.36
N CYS A 89 -7.81 -3.65 -9.19
CA CYS A 89 -8.66 -3.21 -10.29
C CYS A 89 -8.46 -1.72 -10.58
N PHE A 90 -8.79 -1.30 -11.80
CA PHE A 90 -8.87 0.12 -12.15
C PHE A 90 -10.33 0.57 -12.37
N PRO A 91 -10.67 1.81 -11.99
CA PRO A 91 -9.88 2.69 -11.10
C PRO A 91 -9.58 2.01 -9.75
N PRO A 92 -8.43 2.31 -9.09
CA PRO A 92 -8.16 1.78 -7.77
C PRO A 92 -9.32 2.15 -6.83
N PRO A 93 -9.79 1.23 -5.96
CA PRO A 93 -10.87 1.54 -5.04
C PRO A 93 -10.57 2.82 -4.26
N ALA A 94 -11.52 3.75 -4.18
CA ALA A 94 -11.30 5.03 -3.49
C ALA A 94 -10.80 4.84 -2.04
N LYS A 95 -11.30 3.79 -1.37
CA LYS A 95 -10.86 3.41 -0.03
C LYS A 95 -9.39 2.97 0.03
N LEU A 96 -8.89 2.30 -1.01
CA LEU A 96 -7.48 1.91 -1.11
C LEU A 96 -6.59 3.16 -1.20
N ILE A 97 -6.98 4.16 -1.99
CA ILE A 97 -6.27 5.45 -2.11
C ILE A 97 -6.31 6.20 -0.77
N GLU A 98 -7.45 6.20 -0.08
CA GLU A 98 -7.57 6.85 1.23
C GLU A 98 -6.68 6.18 2.29
N ILE A 99 -6.67 4.84 2.33
CA ILE A 99 -5.79 4.06 3.21
C ILE A 99 -4.33 4.36 2.89
N SER A 100 -3.94 4.34 1.61
CA SER A 100 -2.54 4.62 1.23
C SER A 100 -2.12 6.03 1.64
N LYS A 101 -3.00 7.02 1.45
CA LYS A 101 -2.76 8.40 1.86
C LYS A 101 -2.65 8.55 3.38
N LYS A 102 -3.58 7.98 4.16
CA LYS A 102 -3.53 8.04 5.63
C LYS A 102 -2.32 7.32 6.22
N CYS A 103 -1.88 6.25 5.56
CA CYS A 103 -0.69 5.51 5.97
C CYS A 103 0.62 6.11 5.41
N GLU A 104 0.55 7.21 4.64
CA GLU A 104 1.70 7.84 3.98
C GLU A 104 2.53 6.87 3.13
N VAL A 105 1.86 5.91 2.50
CA VAL A 105 2.49 4.91 1.62
C VAL A 105 2.05 5.12 0.18
N SER A 106 3.00 5.05 -0.75
CA SER A 106 2.65 4.97 -2.17
C SER A 106 2.05 3.60 -2.47
N LEU A 107 1.04 3.52 -3.34
CA LEU A 107 0.51 2.23 -3.84
C LEU A 107 1.62 1.37 -4.47
N SER A 108 2.66 2.03 -5.03
CA SER A 108 3.83 1.37 -5.61
C SER A 108 4.62 0.59 -4.53
N GLN A 109 4.69 1.10 -3.30
CA GLN A 109 5.46 0.46 -2.24
C GLN A 109 4.74 -0.75 -1.62
N ILE A 110 3.43 -0.87 -1.84
CA ILE A 110 2.60 -1.94 -1.27
C ILE A 110 2.89 -3.26 -1.98
N LEU A 111 3.50 -4.19 -1.23
CA LEU A 111 3.78 -5.54 -1.70
C LEU A 111 2.50 -6.29 -2.08
N HIS A 112 2.66 -7.27 -2.97
CA HIS A 112 1.58 -8.16 -3.42
C HIS A 112 0.71 -8.67 -2.28
N ARG A 113 1.34 -9.18 -1.22
CA ARG A 113 0.64 -9.71 -0.04
C ARG A 113 -0.18 -8.62 0.64
N ALA A 114 0.44 -7.46 0.91
CA ALA A 114 -0.23 -6.35 1.56
C ALA A 114 -1.40 -5.83 0.72
N MET A 115 -1.20 -5.68 -0.59
CA MET A 115 -2.23 -5.25 -1.54
C MET A 115 -3.41 -6.23 -1.56
N SER A 116 -3.11 -7.54 -1.68
CA SER A 116 -4.14 -8.60 -1.69
C SER A 116 -4.98 -8.58 -0.41
N VAL A 117 -4.33 -8.42 0.75
CA VAL A 117 -5.04 -8.30 2.03
C VAL A 117 -5.93 -7.06 2.04
N THR A 118 -5.37 -5.89 1.71
CA THR A 118 -6.12 -4.62 1.78
C THR A 118 -7.30 -4.62 0.81
N VAL A 119 -7.11 -5.05 -0.45
CA VAL A 119 -8.21 -5.17 -1.42
C VAL A 119 -9.24 -6.20 -0.97
N GLY A 120 -8.80 -7.36 -0.46
CA GLY A 120 -9.69 -8.39 0.06
C GLY A 120 -10.54 -7.90 1.23
N LEU A 121 -9.97 -7.13 2.16
CA LEU A 121 -10.70 -6.51 3.27
C LEU A 121 -11.68 -5.44 2.76
N ILE A 122 -11.31 -4.63 1.77
CA ILE A 122 -12.23 -3.64 1.17
C ILE A 122 -13.46 -4.34 0.59
N VAL A 123 -13.25 -5.42 -0.17
CA VAL A 123 -14.34 -6.22 -0.76
C VAL A 123 -15.19 -6.86 0.34
N LEU A 124 -14.56 -7.50 1.34
CA LEU A 124 -15.27 -8.14 2.45
C LEU A 124 -16.17 -7.15 3.22
N PHE A 125 -15.65 -5.97 3.55
CA PHE A 125 -16.44 -4.95 4.25
C PHE A 125 -17.61 -4.49 3.40
N ARG A 126 -17.37 -4.21 2.11
CA ARG A 126 -18.42 -3.80 1.18
C ARG A 126 -19.53 -4.85 1.09
N ASP A 127 -19.18 -6.13 0.96
CA ASP A 127 -20.13 -7.23 0.84
C ASP A 127 -20.95 -7.44 2.13
N ARG A 128 -20.45 -6.93 3.28
CA ARG A 128 -21.15 -6.90 4.57
C ARG A 128 -21.91 -5.59 4.82
N GLY A 129 -21.99 -4.68 3.85
CA GLY A 129 -22.61 -3.37 4.00
C GLY A 129 -21.83 -2.40 4.90
N ALA A 130 -20.53 -2.66 5.13
CA ALA A 130 -19.65 -1.86 5.96
C ALA A 130 -18.57 -1.14 5.12
N ILE A 131 -17.92 -0.15 5.72
CA ILE A 131 -16.84 0.61 5.10
C ILE A 131 -15.54 0.30 5.86
N LEU A 132 -14.53 -0.21 5.17
CA LEU A 132 -13.21 -0.43 5.76
C LEU A 132 -12.54 0.94 5.99
N THR A 133 -12.55 1.46 7.21
CA THR A 133 -11.81 2.68 7.54
C THR A 133 -10.35 2.37 7.92
N PRO A 134 -9.42 3.34 7.83
CA PRO A 134 -8.04 3.14 8.28
C PRO A 134 -7.93 2.76 9.77
N GLU A 135 -8.89 3.19 10.58
CA GLU A 135 -8.99 2.85 12.00
C GLU A 135 -9.35 1.36 12.17
N TYR A 136 -10.34 0.85 11.41
CA TYR A 136 -10.65 -0.59 11.39
C TYR A 136 -9.51 -1.43 10.82
N LEU A 137 -8.84 -0.95 9.77
CA LEU A 137 -7.65 -1.60 9.25
C LEU A 137 -6.58 -1.75 10.34
N SER A 138 -6.37 -0.70 11.14
CA SER A 138 -5.41 -0.66 12.24
C SER A 138 -5.72 -1.66 13.37
N LEU A 139 -7.00 -1.97 13.60
CA LEU A 139 -7.42 -3.00 14.56
C LEU A 139 -7.09 -4.42 14.07
N MET A 140 -7.18 -4.64 12.76
CA MET A 140 -6.90 -5.96 12.16
C MET A 140 -5.40 -6.17 11.91
N GLY A 141 -4.64 -5.11 11.66
CA GLY A 141 -3.21 -5.17 11.41
C GLY A 141 -2.65 -3.80 11.07
N ARG A 142 -1.44 -3.74 10.52
CA ARG A 142 -0.85 -2.47 10.09
C ARG A 142 -0.01 -2.64 8.83
N LEU A 143 -0.04 -1.61 7.99
CA LEU A 143 0.93 -1.47 6.91
C LEU A 143 2.26 -1.02 7.51
N THR A 144 3.35 -1.75 7.24
CA THR A 144 4.68 -1.45 7.76
C THR A 144 5.71 -1.48 6.66
N SER A 145 6.55 -0.46 6.60
CA SER A 145 7.68 -0.38 5.68
C SER A 145 8.91 -1.09 6.25
N ASP A 146 9.59 -1.88 5.42
CA ASP A 146 10.91 -2.42 5.75
C ASP A 146 12.03 -1.39 5.49
N THR A 147 13.28 -1.80 5.71
CA THR A 147 14.47 -0.95 5.50
C THR A 147 14.70 -0.56 4.04
N GLN A 148 14.05 -1.23 3.09
CA GLN A 148 14.13 -0.95 1.66
C GLN A 148 12.95 -0.10 1.16
N GLY A 149 11.99 0.22 2.04
CA GLY A 149 10.78 0.98 1.71
C GLY A 149 9.62 0.10 1.21
N ARG A 150 9.70 -1.23 1.33
CA ARG A 150 8.63 -2.14 0.93
C ARG A 150 7.57 -2.19 2.02
N VAL A 151 6.32 -1.99 1.64
CA VAL A 151 5.18 -1.99 2.56
C VAL A 151 4.56 -3.38 2.62
N THR A 152 4.63 -3.98 3.81
CA THR A 152 4.00 -5.26 4.17
C THR A 152 2.75 -5.02 5.01
N PHE A 153 1.86 -6.01 5.10
CA PHE A 153 0.75 -5.99 6.07
C PHE A 153 1.05 -6.95 7.21
N ARG A 154 1.12 -6.43 8.43
CA ARG A 154 1.40 -7.21 9.65
C ARG A 154 0.14 -7.30 10.49
N SER A 155 -0.36 -8.52 10.70
CA SER A 155 -1.53 -8.81 11.54
C SER A 155 -1.21 -9.93 12.54
N LYS A 156 -1.85 -9.89 13.70
CA LYS A 156 -1.87 -11.00 14.66
C LYS A 156 -2.98 -12.01 14.38
N TRP A 157 -4.00 -11.59 13.63
CA TRP A 157 -5.25 -12.35 13.41
C TRP A 157 -5.32 -12.97 12.02
N LEU A 158 -4.63 -12.35 11.05
CA LEU A 158 -4.76 -12.67 9.64
C LEU A 158 -3.44 -13.28 9.12
N ASP A 159 -3.25 -14.59 9.25
CA ASP A 159 -2.15 -15.30 8.58
C ASP A 159 -2.52 -15.62 7.13
N ILE A 160 -2.45 -14.63 6.25
CA ILE A 160 -2.64 -14.86 4.81
C ILE A 160 -1.35 -15.42 4.24
N ARG A 161 -1.22 -16.75 4.17
CA ARG A 161 -0.07 -17.43 3.55
C ARG A 161 -0.11 -17.32 2.02
N THR A 162 0.14 -16.13 1.48
CA THR A 162 0.43 -15.97 0.06
C THR A 162 1.93 -16.08 -0.14
N ARG A 163 2.39 -17.01 -1.00
CA ARG A 163 3.78 -17.00 -1.50
C ARG A 163 4.03 -15.64 -2.15
N ASP A 164 5.04 -14.92 -1.69
CA ASP A 164 5.44 -13.66 -2.33
C ASP A 164 6.11 -14.00 -3.68
N PRO A 165 5.55 -13.59 -4.83
CA PRO A 165 6.14 -13.88 -6.11
C PRO A 165 7.42 -13.04 -6.33
N ALA A 166 8.55 -13.62 -5.95
CA ALA A 166 9.92 -13.36 -6.42
C ALA A 166 10.68 -12.08 -5.97
N LYS A 167 12.02 -12.20 -5.96
CA LYS A 167 13.03 -11.22 -5.52
C LYS A 167 13.20 -9.98 -6.43
N SER A 168 12.47 -9.87 -7.55
CA SER A 168 12.72 -8.85 -8.61
C SER A 168 11.52 -8.01 -9.00
N TRP A 169 10.43 -8.01 -8.24
CA TRP A 169 9.21 -7.26 -8.58
C TRP A 169 9.41 -5.74 -8.61
N SER A 170 10.38 -5.22 -7.84
CA SER A 170 10.64 -3.78 -7.69
C SER A 170 11.12 -3.09 -8.97
N SER A 171 11.45 -3.84 -10.03
CA SER A 171 11.79 -3.26 -11.33
C SER A 171 10.68 -3.41 -12.37
N ALA A 172 9.60 -4.17 -12.11
CA ALA A 172 8.53 -4.39 -13.07
C ALA A 172 7.32 -3.46 -12.83
N PHE A 173 7.45 -2.18 -13.20
CA PHE A 173 6.39 -1.18 -13.05
C PHE A 173 6.06 -0.42 -14.33
N PHE A 174 4.84 0.11 -14.41
CA PHE A 174 4.39 1.01 -15.46
C PHE A 174 3.56 2.15 -14.86
N LEU A 175 3.32 3.19 -15.66
CA LEU A 175 2.62 4.38 -15.20
C LEU A 175 1.18 4.34 -15.70
N VAL A 176 0.25 4.67 -14.82
CA VAL A 176 -1.17 4.66 -15.12
C VAL A 176 -1.75 6.04 -14.83
N ARG A 177 -2.47 6.61 -15.80
CA ARG A 177 -3.28 7.80 -15.62
C ARG A 177 -4.74 7.44 -15.84
N ASN A 178 -5.61 8.07 -15.07
CA ASN A 178 -7.03 7.91 -15.23
C ASN A 178 -7.69 9.23 -15.62
N ASP A 179 -8.36 9.26 -16.77
CA ASP A 179 -8.89 10.50 -17.36
C ASP A 179 -10.35 10.79 -16.96
N TRP A 180 -10.89 10.16 -15.92
CA TRP A 180 -12.27 10.40 -15.41
C TRP A 180 -12.60 11.87 -15.11
N ALA A 181 -11.59 12.70 -14.81
CA ALA A 181 -11.81 14.13 -14.60
C ALA A 181 -12.35 14.84 -15.86
N TYR A 182 -12.03 14.34 -17.06
CA TYR A 182 -12.54 14.89 -18.33
C TYR A 182 -13.90 14.33 -18.74
N LEU A 183 -14.25 13.11 -18.31
CA LEU A 183 -15.54 12.49 -18.63
C LEU A 183 -16.71 13.13 -17.86
N ARG A 184 -16.47 13.70 -16.66
CA ARG A 184 -17.51 14.43 -15.92
C ARG A 184 -17.69 15.88 -16.36
N SER A 185 -16.75 16.45 -17.13
CA SER A 185 -16.86 17.83 -17.63
C SER A 185 -17.48 17.94 -19.03
N GLY A 186 -17.83 16.82 -19.68
CA GLY A 186 -18.49 16.79 -21.00
C GLY A 186 -19.99 16.49 -20.97
N GLY A 187 -20.60 16.45 -19.78
CA GLY A 187 -22.03 16.16 -19.62
C GLY A 187 -22.75 17.24 -18.82
N ARG A 188 -23.10 18.34 -19.50
CA ARG A 188 -24.24 19.20 -19.17
C ARG A 188 -24.91 19.60 -20.47
#